data_AF-A0A519TMW2-F1
#
_entry.id   AF-A0A519TMW2-F1
#
_cell.length_a   1.000
_cell.length_b   1.000
_cell.length_c   1.000
_cell.angle_alpha   90.00
_cell.angle_beta   90.00
_cell.angle_gamma   90.00
#
_symmetry.space_group_name_H-M   'P 1'
#
loop_
_entity.id
_entity.type
_entity.pdbx_description
1 polymer ?
#
loop_
_entity_poly.entity_id
_entity_poly.type
_entity_poly.pdbx_seq_one_letter_code
_entity_poly.pdbx_strand_id
1 'polypeptide(L)'
;MAAVQTLTPGQRYCVVREFIDYDGQMHSVGETWVFEHTNFVPYEDGLTLHVSAGGLPLVYRLQWRPEQQAALIENFTTFVAAC
;
A
#
# COMPACT_ATOMS: atom_id res chain seq x y z
N MET A 1 8.12 -8.55 -10.49
CA MET A 1 6.76 -8.24 -10.00
C MET A 1 6.93 -7.41 -8.74
N ALA A 2 6.20 -6.31 -8.58
CA ALA A 2 6.30 -5.51 -7.37
C ALA A 2 5.70 -6.25 -6.18
N ALA A 3 6.29 -6.10 -4.99
CA ALA A 3 5.80 -6.75 -3.78
C ALA A 3 4.35 -6.36 -3.42
N VAL A 4 3.90 -5.16 -3.80
CA VAL A 4 2.49 -4.77 -3.62
C VAL A 4 1.50 -5.68 -4.38
N GLN A 5 1.93 -6.27 -5.50
CA GLN A 5 1.09 -7.16 -6.32
C GLN A 5 1.01 -8.58 -5.74
N THR A 6 1.82 -8.89 -4.70
CA THR A 6 1.80 -10.20 -4.03
C THR A 6 0.88 -10.22 -2.81
N LEU A 7 0.17 -9.12 -2.54
CA LEU A 7 -0.81 -9.06 -1.45
C LEU A 7 -2.03 -9.93 -1.78
N THR A 8 -2.61 -10.56 -0.77
CA THR A 8 -3.73 -11.50 -0.93
C THR A 8 -5.06 -10.81 -0.60
N PRO A 9 -6.02 -10.71 -1.53
CA PRO A 9 -7.33 -10.11 -1.26
C PRO A 9 -8.02 -10.77 -0.06
N GLY A 10 -8.62 -9.96 0.82
CA GLY A 10 -9.24 -10.39 2.07
C GLY A 10 -8.27 -10.66 3.22
N GLN A 11 -6.95 -10.64 2.97
CA GLN A 11 -5.95 -10.78 4.02
C GLN A 11 -5.79 -9.48 4.80
N ARG A 12 -5.73 -9.60 6.13
CA ARG A 12 -5.37 -8.49 7.01
C ARG A 12 -3.86 -8.30 7.01
N TYR A 13 -3.44 -7.05 6.92
CA TYR A 13 -2.05 -6.62 6.99
C TYR A 13 -1.88 -5.59 8.10
N CYS A 14 -0.68 -5.57 8.67
CA CYS A 14 -0.23 -4.60 9.65
C CYS A 14 1.01 -3.90 9.13
N VAL A 15 1.11 -2.60 9.38
CA VAL A 15 2.30 -1.80 9.13
C VAL A 15 3.35 -2.18 10.17
N VAL A 16 4.48 -2.71 9.70
CA VAL A 16 5.64 -3.10 10.53
C VAL A 16 6.80 -2.12 10.38
N ARG A 17 6.75 -1.26 9.35
CA ARG A 17 7.67 -0.14 9.16
C ARG A 17 6.89 1.04 8.62
N GLU A 18 7.14 2.21 9.18
CA GLU A 18 6.47 3.44 8.77
C GLU A 18 6.74 3.79 7.32
N PHE A 19 5.75 4.34 6.65
CA PHE A 19 5.90 4.89 5.31
C PHE A 19 4.95 6.06 5.07
N ILE A 20 5.24 6.84 4.03
CA ILE A 20 4.43 7.98 3.61
C ILE A 20 3.89 7.66 2.23
N ASP A 21 2.58 7.85 2.04
CA ASP A 21 1.92 7.67 0.76
C ASP A 21 2.06 8.91 -0.14
N TYR A 22 1.43 8.89 -1.31
CA TYR A 22 1.45 10.02 -2.24
C TYR A 22 0.68 11.24 -1.73
N ASP A 23 -0.38 11.04 -0.94
CA ASP A 23 -1.17 12.13 -0.36
C ASP A 23 -0.46 12.78 0.85
N GLY A 24 0.73 12.29 1.22
CA GLY A 24 1.54 12.79 2.35
C GLY A 24 1.10 12.21 3.69
N GLN A 25 0.23 11.20 3.70
CA GLN A 25 -0.21 10.53 4.91
C GLN A 25 0.88 9.58 5.42
N MET A 26 1.22 9.72 6.69
CA MET A 26 2.12 8.81 7.38
C MET A 26 1.35 7.60 7.93
N HIS A 27 1.73 6.42 7.48
CA HIS A 27 1.25 5.15 7.99
C HIS A 27 2.19 4.65 9.09
N SER A 28 1.69 4.60 10.32
CA SER A 28 2.49 4.31 11.51
C SER A 28 2.55 2.81 11.81
N VAL A 29 3.62 2.35 12.47
CA VAL A 29 3.72 0.95 12.92
C VAL A 29 2.52 0.58 13.80
N GLY A 30 1.93 -0.58 13.52
CA GLY A 30 0.74 -1.08 14.22
C GLY A 30 -0.58 -0.69 13.56
N GLU A 31 -0.58 0.19 12.55
CA GLU A 31 -1.75 0.41 11.71
C GLU A 31 -2.14 -0.90 11.01
N THR A 32 -3.45 -1.20 10.96
CA THR A 32 -3.96 -2.45 10.38
C THR A 32 -5.11 -2.20 9.41
N TRP A 33 -5.13 -2.96 8.33
CA TRP A 33 -6.15 -2.87 7.29
C TRP A 33 -6.27 -4.21 6.55
N VAL A 34 -7.39 -4.43 5.86
CA VAL A 34 -7.62 -5.61 5.01
C VAL A 34 -7.39 -5.23 3.57
N PHE A 35 -6.56 -5.99 2.85
CA PHE A 35 -6.31 -5.75 1.43
C PHE A 35 -7.51 -6.16 0.58
N GLU A 36 -7.94 -5.33 -0.36
CA GLU A 36 -9.01 -5.69 -1.30
C GLU A 36 -8.43 -5.94 -2.70
N HIS A 37 -7.87 -4.91 -3.33
CA HIS A 37 -7.21 -5.02 -4.63
C HIS A 37 -6.32 -3.79 -4.90
N THR A 38 -5.58 -3.82 -6.00
CA THR A 38 -4.86 -2.66 -6.54
C THR A 38 -5.47 -2.18 -7.85
N ASN A 39 -5.31 -0.90 -8.16
CA ASN A 39 -5.56 -0.34 -9.49
C ASN A 39 -4.33 0.47 -9.94
N PHE A 40 -3.95 0.41 -11.23
CA PHE A 40 -2.80 1.13 -11.76
C PHE A 40 -3.21 2.03 -12.92
N VAL A 41 -2.77 3.29 -12.89
CA VAL A 41 -3.02 4.33 -13.88
C VAL A 41 -1.71 4.63 -14.62
N PRO A 42 -1.50 4.08 -15.84
CA PRO A 42 -0.19 4.12 -16.51
C PRO A 42 0.32 5.52 -16.81
N TYR A 43 -0.56 6.48 -17.12
CA TYR A 43 -0.15 7.83 -17.48
C TYR A 43 0.47 8.60 -16.31
N GLU A 44 0.04 8.29 -15.09
CA GLU A 44 0.47 8.98 -13.86
C GLU A 44 1.53 8.19 -13.10
N ASP A 45 1.86 6.98 -13.57
CA ASP A 45 2.53 5.95 -12.78
C ASP A 45 1.84 5.72 -11.43
N GLY A 46 0.53 5.96 -11.38
CA GLY A 46 -0.26 5.98 -10.15
C GLY A 46 -0.73 4.58 -9.77
N LEU A 47 -0.41 4.14 -8.57
CA LEU A 47 -0.91 2.91 -7.99
C LEU A 47 -1.84 3.23 -6.82
N THR A 48 -3.09 2.79 -6.91
CA THR A 48 -4.06 2.89 -5.82
C THR A 48 -4.21 1.54 -5.15
N LEU A 49 -3.98 1.51 -3.84
CA LEU A 49 -4.24 0.37 -2.96
C LEU A 49 -5.62 0.55 -2.33
N HIS A 50 -6.53 -0.38 -2.60
CA HIS A 50 -7.85 -0.42 -1.99
C HIS A 50 -7.81 -1.32 -0.76
N VAL A 51 -8.19 -0.76 0.39
CA VAL A 51 -8.14 -1.45 1.68
C VAL A 51 -9.38 -1.14 2.51
N SER A 52 -9.65 -1.96 3.53
CA SER A 52 -10.68 -1.71 4.52
C SER A 52 -10.10 -1.66 5.92
N ALA A 53 -10.40 -0.59 6.68
CA ALA A 53 -10.00 -0.47 8.08
C ALA A 53 -11.24 -0.22 8.94
N GLY A 54 -11.46 -1.05 9.96
CA GLY A 54 -12.66 -0.96 10.80
C GLY A 54 -13.97 -1.17 10.04
N GLY A 55 -13.94 -1.84 8.89
CA GLY A 55 -15.11 -2.03 8.01
C GLY A 55 -15.41 -0.86 7.08
N LEU A 56 -14.57 0.19 7.08
CA LEU A 56 -14.69 1.33 6.19
C LEU A 56 -13.69 1.22 5.03
N PRO A 57 -14.13 1.44 3.77
CA PRO A 57 -13.23 1.44 2.64
C PRO A 57 -12.31 2.66 2.67
N LEU A 58 -11.03 2.44 2.42
CA LEU A 58 -9.97 3.43 2.33
C LEU A 58 -9.14 3.18 1.06
N VAL A 59 -8.46 4.23 0.61
CA VAL A 59 -7.56 4.17 -0.54
C VAL A 59 -6.23 4.80 -0.18
N TYR A 60 -5.12 4.09 -0.44
CA TYR A 60 -3.77 4.63 -0.30
C TYR A 60 -3.18 4.79 -1.69
N ARG A 61 -2.76 6.00 -2.03
CA ARG A 61 -2.21 6.29 -3.36
C ARG A 61 -0.70 6.29 -3.29
N LEU A 62 -0.07 5.66 -4.26
CA LEU A 62 1.38 5.58 -4.39
C LEU A 62 1.75 5.96 -5.82
N GLN A 63 2.93 6.52 -6.04
CA GLN A 63 3.44 6.83 -7.36
C GLN A 63 4.70 6.01 -7.65
N TRP A 64 4.66 5.25 -8.74
CA TRP A 64 5.70 4.32 -9.15
C TRP A 64 6.82 5.00 -9.94
N ARG A 65 7.41 6.05 -9.35
CA ARG A 65 8.57 6.76 -9.89
C ARG A 65 9.77 6.66 -8.95
N PRO A 66 11.01 6.61 -9.48
CA PRO A 66 12.22 6.48 -8.67
C PRO A 66 12.37 7.57 -7.60
N GLU A 67 12.01 8.80 -7.93
CA GLU A 67 12.04 9.96 -7.03
C GLU A 67 10.84 10.04 -6.07
N GLN A 68 9.93 9.07 -6.14
CA GLN A 68 8.71 8.97 -5.34
C GLN A 68 8.68 7.63 -4.59
N GLN A 69 7.60 6.85 -4.70
CA GLN A 69 7.36 5.64 -3.93
C GLN A 69 7.73 4.34 -4.68
N ALA A 70 8.50 4.37 -5.78
CA ALA A 70 8.88 3.14 -6.50
C ALA A 70 9.57 2.11 -5.58
N ALA A 71 10.55 2.54 -4.78
CA ALA A 71 11.25 1.64 -3.85
C ALA A 71 10.31 1.02 -2.80
N LEU A 72 9.30 1.79 -2.37
CA LEU A 72 8.28 1.31 -1.44
C LEU A 72 7.35 0.29 -2.11
N ILE A 73 6.88 0.57 -3.33
CA ILE A 73 6.00 -0.32 -4.10
C ILE A 73 6.70 -1.67 -4.35
N GLU A 74 7.97 -1.61 -4.73
CA GLU A 74 8.78 -2.79 -5.03
C GLU A 74 9.10 -3.63 -3.80
N ASN A 75 9.21 -3.00 -2.63
CA ASN A 75 9.56 -3.66 -1.36
C ASN A 75 8.42 -3.61 -0.32
N PHE A 76 7.17 -3.51 -0.78
CA PHE A 76 6.00 -3.24 0.07
C PHE A 76 5.82 -4.26 1.21
N THR A 77 6.18 -5.53 0.98
CA THR A 77 6.17 -6.60 2.00
C THR A 77 7.19 -6.43 3.12
N THR A 78 8.11 -5.46 3.02
CA THR A 78 9.01 -5.06 4.12
C THR A 78 8.37 -3.98 5.01
N PHE A 79 7.35 -3.30 4.52
CA PHE A 79 6.59 -2.28 5.25
C PHE A 79 5.34 -2.84 5.90
N VAL A 80 4.76 -3.89 5.31
CA VAL A 80 3.58 -4.57 5.85
C VAL A 80 3.76 -6.08 5.93
N ALA A 81 3.19 -6.68 6.98
CA ALA A 81 3.17 -8.11 7.21
C ALA A 81 1.73 -8.60 7.39
N ALA A 82 1.47 -9.87 7.03
CA ALA A 82 0.19 -10.49 7.31
C ALA A 82 0.00 -10.66 8.83
N CYS A 83 -1.19 -10.32 9.28
CA CYS A 83 -1.74 -10.61 10.61
C CYS A 83 -3.21 -11.02 10.44
#